data_AF-A0A4Q2YEV9-F1
#
_entry.id   AF-A0A4Q2YEV9-F1
#
_cell.length_a   1.000
_cell.length_b   1.000
_cell.length_c   1.000
_cell.angle_alpha   90.00
_cell.angle_beta   90.00
_cell.angle_gamma   90.00
#
_symmetry.space_group_name_H-M   'P 1'
#
loop_
_entity.id
_entity.type
_entity.pdbx_description
1 polymer ?
#
loop_
_entity_poly.entity_id
_entity_poly.type
_entity_poly.pdbx_seq_one_letter_code
_entity_poly.pdbx_strand_id
1 'polypeptide(L)'
;MKLEVLEASHPGGSHENPLKIATGMELAVSELQMPAGSFRFRLRSGVVVGVTGPAELQFFNPMHLRVIRGKVTADVGEKGKGFIVDTAQTRVVDLGTRFGVDVAESGHTDVVVFQGEVELYDAGTNGGAKGTSSVSRLVEGQAVRVNVAKEVSRISSVSSGPEGDDEWSTNGVSDSSSIITAVHDNLHNPQSNFYYRILRGGMREDARAFIAKRHEWNGLNENGLPDWLVGADLVQTFPAGDRKTSLQITVTTAMPTELYVIVDSRVPPPAWLAEEFEDTGVRIGLENAPLPDSGIPIKSGPGNGNLAPFAVWKRSLPEAGDHVLGPPPLGPEDRPHWMYGIAARKL
;
A
#
# COMPACT_ATOMS: atom_id res chain seq x y z
N MET A 1 -15.46 10.66 -24.84
CA MET A 1 -14.46 9.56 -24.89
C MET A 1 -15.18 8.21 -24.86
N LYS A 2 -14.74 7.20 -25.63
CA LYS A 2 -15.30 5.85 -25.52
C LYS A 2 -14.54 5.00 -24.49
N LEU A 3 -15.25 4.31 -23.60
CA LEU A 3 -14.70 3.39 -22.61
C LEU A 3 -15.54 2.11 -22.55
N GLU A 4 -14.91 1.00 -22.17
CA GLU A 4 -15.54 -0.31 -21.94
C GLU A 4 -15.69 -0.56 -20.44
N VAL A 5 -16.89 -0.90 -19.98
CA VAL A 5 -17.13 -1.21 -18.57
C VAL A 5 -16.66 -2.62 -18.25
N LEU A 6 -15.78 -2.75 -17.26
CA LEU A 6 -15.31 -4.04 -16.77
C LEU A 6 -16.17 -4.51 -15.59
N GLU A 7 -16.36 -3.63 -14.61
CA GLU A 7 -17.08 -3.95 -13.38
C GLU A 7 -17.85 -2.72 -12.89
N ALA A 8 -19.02 -2.94 -12.31
CA ALA A 8 -19.80 -1.89 -11.67
C ALA A 8 -20.47 -2.48 -10.43
N SER A 9 -20.19 -1.87 -9.27
CA SER A 9 -20.87 -2.18 -8.02
C SER A 9 -21.68 -0.97 -7.57
N HIS A 10 -22.92 -1.21 -7.17
CA HIS A 10 -23.80 -0.19 -6.61
C HIS A 10 -24.05 -0.55 -5.14
N PRO A 11 -24.04 0.41 -4.21
CA PRO A 11 -24.53 0.13 -2.86
C PRO A 11 -26.01 -0.27 -2.98
N GLY A 12 -26.35 -1.47 -2.52
CA GLY A 12 -27.71 -2.01 -2.64
C GLY A 12 -28.75 -1.18 -1.88
N GLY A 13 -29.89 -0.91 -2.54
CA GLY A 13 -31.10 -0.35 -1.92
C GLY A 13 -31.78 0.73 -2.77
N SER A 14 -32.80 0.33 -3.54
CA SER A 14 -33.89 1.16 -4.11
C SER A 14 -33.62 2.65 -4.36
N HIS A 15 -33.39 2.99 -5.63
CA HIS A 15 -34.00 4.07 -6.43
C HIS A 15 -33.04 4.37 -7.59
N GLU A 16 -33.47 4.06 -8.82
CA GLU A 16 -32.84 4.30 -10.13
C GLU A 16 -31.30 4.41 -10.17
N ASN A 17 -30.65 3.42 -10.79
CA ASN A 17 -29.29 3.59 -11.31
C ASN A 17 -29.29 4.76 -12.32
N PRO A 18 -28.79 5.96 -11.98
CA PRO A 18 -28.96 7.13 -12.85
C PRO A 18 -28.16 6.98 -14.15
N LEU A 19 -27.17 6.07 -14.19
CA LEU A 19 -26.29 5.88 -15.34
C LEU A 19 -26.56 4.56 -16.11
N LYS A 20 -27.43 3.66 -15.61
CA LYS A 20 -27.72 2.32 -16.18
C LYS A 20 -26.47 1.57 -16.65
N ILE A 21 -25.37 1.66 -15.90
CA ILE A 21 -24.10 1.09 -16.32
C ILE A 21 -24.05 -0.41 -15.99
N ALA A 22 -23.77 -1.23 -17.00
CA ALA A 22 -23.57 -2.67 -16.87
C ALA A 22 -22.21 -3.08 -17.43
N THR A 23 -21.64 -4.16 -16.90
CA THR A 23 -20.43 -4.79 -17.43
C THR A 23 -20.58 -5.12 -18.91
N GLY A 24 -19.52 -4.86 -19.68
CA GLY A 24 -19.47 -5.05 -21.14
C GLY A 24 -20.06 -3.89 -21.95
N MET A 25 -20.63 -2.87 -21.31
CA MET A 25 -21.17 -1.71 -22.02
C MET A 25 -20.05 -0.81 -22.55
N GLU A 26 -20.18 -0.33 -23.79
CA GLU A 26 -19.39 0.79 -24.28
C GLU A 26 -20.10 2.11 -23.98
N LEU A 27 -19.44 3.02 -23.27
CA LEU A 27 -19.96 4.34 -22.95
C LEU A 27 -19.20 5.43 -23.67
N ALA A 28 -19.92 6.43 -24.19
CA ALA A 28 -19.35 7.67 -24.68
C ALA A 28 -19.60 8.78 -23.66
N VAL A 29 -18.60 9.08 -22.82
CA VAL A 29 -18.71 10.09 -21.75
C VAL A 29 -17.58 11.11 -21.85
N SER A 30 -17.89 12.36 -21.53
CA SER A 30 -16.90 13.43 -21.28
C SER A 30 -16.75 13.69 -19.79
N GLU A 31 -17.75 13.35 -18.98
CA GLU A 31 -17.79 13.57 -17.54
C GLU A 31 -18.46 12.37 -16.87
N LEU A 32 -18.08 12.10 -15.61
CA LEU A 32 -18.68 11.09 -14.76
C LEU A 32 -18.92 11.69 -13.38
N GLN A 33 -20.16 11.61 -12.91
CA GLN A 33 -20.54 11.92 -11.54
C GLN A 33 -21.12 10.66 -10.90
N MET A 34 -20.51 10.21 -9.81
CA MET A 34 -20.88 8.98 -9.12
C MET A 34 -21.00 9.26 -7.62
N PRO A 35 -22.22 9.39 -7.06
CA PRO A 35 -22.40 9.73 -5.65
C PRO A 35 -21.94 8.63 -4.68
N ALA A 36 -21.97 7.37 -5.11
CA ALA A 36 -21.52 6.21 -4.33
C ALA A 36 -21.26 4.99 -5.23
N GLY A 37 -20.60 3.97 -4.69
CA GLY A 37 -20.30 2.71 -5.40
C GLY A 37 -18.88 2.65 -5.95
N SER A 38 -18.58 1.60 -6.71
CA SER A 38 -17.30 1.46 -7.41
C SER A 38 -17.51 1.09 -8.87
N PHE A 39 -16.60 1.57 -9.71
CA PHE A 39 -16.73 1.46 -11.16
C PHE A 39 -15.36 1.25 -11.79
N ARG A 40 -15.21 0.18 -12.58
CA ARG A 40 -13.97 -0.14 -13.28
C ARG A 40 -14.20 -0.18 -14.77
N PHE A 41 -13.37 0.53 -15.54
CA PHE A 41 -13.48 0.60 -16.99
C PHE A 41 -12.13 0.60 -17.69
N ARG A 42 -12.13 0.23 -18.96
CA ARG A 42 -10.98 0.26 -19.85
C ARG A 42 -11.11 1.38 -20.87
N LEU A 43 -10.07 2.20 -20.96
CA LEU A 43 -9.91 3.23 -21.98
C LEU A 43 -9.40 2.62 -23.29
N ARG A 44 -9.59 3.33 -24.40
CA ARG A 44 -9.04 2.91 -25.72
C ARG A 44 -7.50 2.78 -25.74
N SER A 45 -6.81 3.45 -24.82
CA SER A 45 -5.37 3.30 -24.60
C SER A 45 -4.98 1.96 -24.00
N GLY A 46 -5.94 1.19 -23.47
CA GLY A 46 -5.72 -0.02 -22.70
C GLY A 46 -5.66 0.22 -21.19
N VAL A 47 -5.55 1.48 -20.75
CA VAL A 47 -5.54 1.85 -19.33
C VAL A 47 -6.83 1.41 -18.67
N VAL A 48 -6.70 0.69 -17.56
CA VAL A 48 -7.82 0.28 -16.72
C VAL A 48 -7.92 1.23 -15.54
N VAL A 49 -9.07 1.86 -15.39
CA VAL A 49 -9.34 2.85 -14.36
C VAL A 49 -10.41 2.30 -13.43
N GLY A 50 -10.08 2.17 -12.15
CA GLY A 50 -11.02 1.95 -11.06
C GLY A 50 -11.39 3.28 -10.41
N VAL A 51 -12.67 3.47 -10.07
CA VAL A 51 -13.20 4.67 -9.45
C VAL A 51 -14.04 4.27 -8.25
N THR A 52 -13.86 4.94 -7.11
CA THR A 52 -14.68 4.71 -5.91
C THR A 52 -15.35 6.02 -5.50
N GLY A 53 -16.67 5.95 -5.34
CA GLY A 53 -17.54 7.08 -5.06
C GLY A 53 -17.52 7.49 -3.59
N PRO A 54 -17.86 8.76 -3.27
CA PRO A 54 -18.29 9.81 -4.19
C PRO A 54 -17.15 10.30 -5.12
N ALA A 55 -17.43 10.40 -6.42
CA ALA A 55 -16.43 10.74 -7.43
C ALA A 55 -16.98 11.65 -8.53
N GLU A 56 -16.13 12.57 -9.00
CA GLU A 56 -16.39 13.45 -10.13
C GLU A 56 -15.15 13.53 -11.02
N LEU A 57 -15.29 13.10 -12.28
CA LEU A 57 -14.21 12.99 -13.26
C LEU A 57 -14.55 13.69 -14.57
N GLN A 58 -13.52 14.23 -15.23
CA GLN A 58 -13.59 14.72 -16.60
C GLN A 58 -12.60 13.97 -17.48
N PHE A 59 -13.02 13.64 -18.70
CA PHE A 59 -12.25 12.86 -19.65
C PHE A 59 -11.91 13.71 -20.88
N PHE A 60 -10.62 14.01 -21.06
CA PHE A 60 -10.16 14.79 -22.20
C PHE A 60 -9.89 13.90 -23.43
N ASN A 61 -9.16 12.80 -23.24
CA ASN A 61 -8.85 11.84 -24.28
C ASN A 61 -8.45 10.48 -23.65
N PRO A 62 -8.21 9.42 -24.44
CA PRO A 62 -7.86 8.10 -23.88
C PRO A 62 -6.59 8.05 -23.02
N MET A 63 -5.75 9.08 -23.07
CA MET A 63 -4.50 9.20 -22.31
C MET A 63 -4.56 10.26 -21.21
N HIS A 64 -5.72 10.90 -20.98
CA HIS A 64 -5.81 12.05 -20.09
C HIS A 64 -7.20 12.21 -19.48
N LEU A 65 -7.26 12.14 -18.15
CA LEU A 65 -8.42 12.50 -17.36
C LEU A 65 -8.08 13.52 -16.27
N ARG A 66 -9.10 14.13 -15.69
CA ARG A 66 -9.01 14.95 -14.49
C ARG A 66 -9.91 14.38 -13.41
N VAL A 67 -9.39 14.32 -12.20
CA VAL A 67 -10.12 14.01 -10.97
C VAL A 67 -10.48 15.33 -10.30
N ILE A 68 -11.78 15.62 -10.20
CA ILE A 68 -12.30 16.78 -9.47
C ILE A 68 -12.51 16.40 -8.01
N ARG A 69 -13.07 15.21 -7.76
CA ARG A 69 -13.28 14.64 -6.43
C ARG A 69 -13.25 13.12 -6.49
N GLY A 70 -12.85 12.50 -5.40
CA GLY A 70 -12.94 11.06 -5.20
C GLY A 70 -11.67 10.32 -5.58
N LYS A 71 -11.78 8.99 -5.59
CA LYS A 71 -10.64 8.09 -5.63
C LYS A 71 -10.58 7.34 -6.95
N VAL A 72 -9.40 7.35 -7.55
CA VAL A 72 -9.09 6.68 -8.81
C VAL A 72 -7.86 5.81 -8.66
N THR A 73 -7.92 4.57 -9.16
CA THR A 73 -6.77 3.70 -9.37
C THR A 73 -6.56 3.53 -10.87
N ALA A 74 -5.37 3.80 -11.37
CA ALA A 74 -4.99 3.58 -12.76
C ALA A 74 -4.01 2.42 -12.85
N ASP A 75 -4.37 1.41 -13.62
CA ASP A 75 -3.49 0.34 -14.10
C ASP A 75 -3.21 0.61 -15.58
N VAL A 76 -2.02 1.13 -15.85
CA VAL A 76 -1.71 1.76 -17.13
C VAL A 76 -1.16 0.74 -18.14
N GLY A 77 -0.42 -0.25 -17.65
CA GLY A 77 0.32 -1.21 -18.46
C GLY A 77 1.33 -0.56 -19.42
N GLU A 78 2.04 -1.38 -20.19
CA GLU A 78 3.13 -0.91 -21.09
C GLU A 78 2.64 0.05 -22.19
N LYS A 79 1.42 -0.15 -22.69
CA LYS A 79 0.88 0.64 -23.81
C LYS A 79 0.33 2.00 -23.41
N GLY A 80 0.01 2.18 -22.13
CA GLY A 80 -0.56 3.41 -21.60
C GLY A 80 0.48 4.40 -21.07
N LYS A 81 1.78 4.10 -21.16
CA LYS A 81 2.84 4.96 -20.63
C LYS A 81 2.68 6.41 -21.08
N GLY A 82 2.80 7.34 -20.13
CA GLY A 82 2.49 8.76 -20.33
C GLY A 82 1.02 9.11 -20.08
N PHE A 83 0.25 8.21 -19.46
CA PHE A 83 -1.11 8.50 -19.01
C PHE A 83 -1.10 9.65 -17.99
N ILE A 84 -2.02 10.60 -18.17
CA ILE A 84 -2.10 11.83 -17.37
C ILE A 84 -3.34 11.81 -16.51
N VAL A 85 -3.15 12.04 -15.21
CA VAL A 85 -4.21 12.35 -14.25
C VAL A 85 -3.98 13.75 -13.71
N ASP A 86 -4.86 14.68 -14.07
CA ASP A 86 -4.85 16.04 -13.51
C ASP A 86 -5.74 16.12 -12.27
N THR A 87 -5.30 16.88 -11.28
CA THR A 87 -6.15 17.40 -10.20
C THR A 87 -6.03 18.93 -10.14
N ALA A 88 -6.72 19.56 -9.19
CA ALA A 88 -6.52 20.99 -8.93
C ALA A 88 -5.10 21.30 -8.44
N GLN A 89 -4.45 20.36 -7.75
CA GLN A 89 -3.17 20.60 -7.06
C GLN A 89 -1.95 20.12 -7.85
N THR A 90 -2.08 19.03 -8.61
CA THR A 90 -0.94 18.46 -9.33
C THR A 90 -1.36 17.76 -10.62
N ARG A 91 -0.40 17.62 -11.53
CA ARG A 91 -0.47 16.71 -12.67
C ARG A 91 0.38 15.48 -12.38
N VAL A 92 -0.23 14.31 -12.44
CA VAL A 92 0.45 13.01 -12.32
C VAL A 92 0.67 12.45 -13.72
N VAL A 93 1.92 12.14 -14.07
CA VAL A 93 2.30 11.50 -15.33
C VAL A 93 2.85 10.11 -15.05
N ASP A 94 2.22 9.11 -15.64
CA ASP A 94 2.61 7.72 -15.56
C ASP A 94 3.86 7.38 -16.40
N LEU A 95 4.74 6.53 -15.87
CA LEU A 95 5.91 6.01 -16.60
C LEU A 95 5.85 4.49 -16.91
N GLY A 96 4.67 3.87 -16.81
CA GLY A 96 4.38 2.44 -17.05
C GLY A 96 3.96 1.70 -15.78
N THR A 97 2.88 2.13 -15.10
CA THR A 97 2.69 1.83 -13.67
C THR A 97 1.27 1.50 -13.24
N ARG A 98 1.15 1.13 -11.96
CA ARG A 98 -0.11 1.12 -11.21
C ARG A 98 -0.04 2.11 -10.06
N PHE A 99 -0.95 3.08 -10.04
CA PHE A 99 -0.98 4.14 -9.03
C PHE A 99 -2.41 4.56 -8.67
N GLY A 100 -2.55 5.19 -7.51
CA GLY A 100 -3.79 5.74 -6.98
C GLY A 100 -3.72 7.25 -6.85
N VAL A 101 -4.84 7.93 -7.11
CA VAL A 101 -5.06 9.35 -6.87
C VAL A 101 -6.36 9.52 -6.09
N ASP A 102 -6.34 10.22 -4.96
CA ASP A 102 -7.53 10.57 -4.18
C ASP A 102 -7.60 12.09 -4.01
N VAL A 103 -8.70 12.69 -4.47
CA VAL A 103 -8.98 14.11 -4.25
C VAL A 103 -10.04 14.21 -3.15
N ALA A 104 -9.56 14.54 -1.95
CA ALA A 104 -10.38 14.67 -0.76
C ALA A 104 -11.29 15.91 -0.84
N GLU A 105 -12.36 15.91 -0.05
CA GLU A 105 -13.29 17.05 0.06
C GLU A 105 -12.61 18.34 0.53
N SER A 106 -11.54 18.23 1.33
CA SER A 106 -10.73 19.39 1.74
C SER A 106 -9.82 19.93 0.64
N GLY A 107 -9.81 19.33 -0.54
CA GLY A 107 -9.13 19.82 -1.74
C GLY A 107 -7.66 19.41 -1.88
N HIS A 108 -7.12 18.62 -0.95
CA HIS A 108 -5.79 18.03 -1.13
C HIS A 108 -5.84 16.83 -2.08
N THR A 109 -4.71 16.53 -2.71
CA THR A 109 -4.53 15.36 -3.58
C THR A 109 -3.54 14.40 -2.96
N ASP A 110 -3.95 13.15 -2.76
CA ASP A 110 -3.06 12.06 -2.39
C ASP A 110 -2.67 11.27 -3.63
N VAL A 111 -1.39 10.92 -3.73
CA VAL A 111 -0.85 10.07 -4.79
C VAL A 111 -0.11 8.91 -4.15
N VAL A 112 -0.46 7.68 -4.55
CA VAL A 112 0.13 6.44 -4.04
C VAL A 112 0.63 5.60 -5.21
N VAL A 113 1.89 5.17 -5.18
CA VAL A 113 2.45 4.30 -6.22
C VAL A 113 2.48 2.85 -5.72
N PHE A 114 1.74 1.97 -6.40
CA PHE A 114 1.64 0.56 -6.04
C PHE A 114 2.69 -0.30 -6.74
N GLN A 115 3.03 0.06 -7.98
CA GLN A 115 4.04 -0.62 -8.80
C GLN A 115 4.58 0.36 -9.83
N GLY A 116 5.90 0.39 -10.07
CA GLY A 116 6.50 1.27 -11.08
C GLY A 116 6.80 2.68 -10.55
N GLU A 117 6.73 3.71 -11.40
CA GLU A 117 7.08 5.10 -11.08
C GLU A 117 6.21 6.18 -11.76
N VAL A 118 5.89 7.26 -11.04
CA VAL A 118 5.17 8.42 -11.58
C VAL A 118 5.95 9.72 -11.36
N GLU A 119 5.68 10.72 -12.17
CA GLU A 119 6.18 12.08 -12.01
C GLU A 119 5.05 13.04 -11.67
N LEU A 120 5.31 13.94 -10.71
CA LEU A 120 4.41 15.01 -10.32
C LEU A 120 4.89 16.34 -10.88
N TYR A 121 3.94 17.11 -11.42
CA TYR A 121 4.16 18.44 -11.96
C TYR A 121 3.19 19.43 -11.32
N ASP A 122 3.52 20.72 -11.37
CA ASP A 122 2.60 21.78 -10.99
C ASP A 122 1.32 21.71 -11.83
N ALA A 123 0.16 21.91 -11.18
CA ALA A 123 -1.12 21.96 -11.88
C ALA A 123 -1.13 23.02 -12.99
N GLY A 124 -1.69 22.67 -14.15
CA GLY A 124 -1.81 23.56 -15.31
C GLY A 124 -0.55 23.65 -16.18
N THR A 125 0.55 22.99 -15.80
CA THR A 125 1.74 22.88 -16.67
C THR A 125 1.53 21.83 -17.76
N ASN A 126 2.24 21.97 -18.89
CA ASN A 126 2.36 20.92 -19.89
C ASN A 126 3.38 19.86 -19.43
N GLY A 127 3.17 19.26 -18.25
CA GLY A 127 4.02 18.19 -17.72
C GLY A 127 4.23 17.06 -18.73
N GLY A 128 5.46 16.53 -18.81
CA GLY A 128 5.90 15.59 -19.84
C GLY A 128 6.42 16.24 -21.14
N ALA A 129 6.34 17.57 -21.29
CA ALA A 129 6.99 18.28 -22.38
C ALA A 129 8.49 18.48 -22.12
N LYS A 130 9.28 18.53 -23.21
CA LYS A 130 10.74 18.69 -23.15
C LYS A 130 11.12 20.01 -22.47
N GLY A 131 11.80 19.93 -21.32
CA GLY A 131 12.27 21.10 -20.55
C GLY A 131 11.40 21.50 -19.35
N THR A 132 10.32 20.78 -19.05
CA THR A 132 9.56 20.94 -17.80
C THR A 132 10.15 20.04 -16.72
N SER A 133 10.52 20.61 -15.57
CA SER A 133 11.00 19.84 -14.42
C SER A 133 9.82 19.32 -13.61
N SER A 134 9.86 18.04 -13.24
CA SER A 134 8.94 17.47 -12.24
C SER A 134 9.22 18.08 -10.85
N VAL A 135 8.17 18.34 -10.10
CA VAL A 135 8.24 18.76 -8.69
C VAL A 135 8.59 17.57 -7.79
N SER A 136 8.20 16.36 -8.19
CA SER A 136 8.56 15.12 -7.49
C SER A 136 8.54 13.92 -8.44
N ARG A 137 9.31 12.89 -8.12
CA ARG A 137 9.23 11.57 -8.75
C ARG A 137 9.00 10.55 -7.65
N LEU A 138 7.98 9.72 -7.83
CA LEU A 138 7.60 8.68 -6.87
C LEU A 138 7.82 7.32 -7.50
N VAL A 139 8.39 6.39 -6.72
CA VAL A 139 8.58 4.99 -7.12
C VAL A 139 7.66 4.07 -6.32
N GLU A 140 7.61 2.79 -6.69
CA GLU A 140 6.85 1.74 -5.99
C GLU A 140 6.99 1.89 -4.49
N GLY A 141 5.85 1.93 -3.78
CA GLY A 141 5.85 2.03 -2.33
C GLY A 141 5.95 3.44 -1.78
N GLN A 142 6.00 4.47 -2.62
CA GLN A 142 5.99 5.85 -2.19
C GLN A 142 4.60 6.48 -2.31
N ALA A 143 4.31 7.36 -1.36
CA ALA A 143 3.05 8.09 -1.31
C ALA A 143 3.25 9.51 -0.76
N VAL A 144 2.55 10.47 -1.38
CA VAL A 144 2.59 11.87 -0.97
C VAL A 144 1.22 12.50 -1.01
N ARG A 145 1.06 13.55 -0.20
CA ARG A 145 -0.08 14.45 -0.18
C ARG A 145 0.37 15.80 -0.70
N VAL A 146 -0.34 16.32 -1.68
CA VAL A 146 -0.20 17.70 -2.19
C VAL A 146 -1.36 18.52 -1.63
N ASN A 147 -1.06 19.44 -0.72
CA ASN A 147 -2.08 20.28 -0.10
C ASN A 147 -2.53 21.43 -1.03
N VAL A 148 -3.51 22.23 -0.58
CA VAL A 148 -4.04 23.38 -1.34
C VAL A 148 -3.02 24.51 -1.55
N ALA A 149 -1.96 24.55 -0.73
CA ALA A 149 -0.82 25.46 -0.90
C ALA A 149 0.26 24.88 -1.83
N LYS A 150 0.01 23.71 -2.45
CA LYS A 150 0.93 22.95 -3.30
C LYS A 150 2.17 22.43 -2.59
N GLU A 151 2.14 22.36 -1.26
CA GLU A 151 3.21 21.74 -0.49
C GLU A 151 3.04 20.22 -0.53
N VAL A 152 4.16 19.53 -0.69
CA VAL A 152 4.23 18.06 -0.77
C VAL A 152 4.67 17.51 0.58
N SER A 153 3.89 16.60 1.15
CA SER A 153 4.24 15.89 2.38
C SER A 153 4.08 14.37 2.21
N ARG A 154 4.88 13.59 2.96
CA ARG A 154 4.80 12.13 2.95
C ARG A 154 3.49 11.66 3.58
N ILE A 155 2.88 10.63 2.99
CA ILE A 155 1.83 9.85 3.64
C ILE A 155 2.50 8.68 4.38
N SER A 156 2.29 8.59 5.70
CA SER A 156 3.00 7.61 6.54
C SER A 156 2.50 6.19 6.33
N SER A 157 1.20 6.00 6.18
CA SER A 157 0.60 4.68 5.95
C SER A 157 -0.53 4.72 4.94
N VAL A 158 -0.69 3.60 4.23
CA VAL A 158 -1.78 3.35 3.31
C VAL A 158 -2.42 2.03 3.73
N SER A 159 -3.72 2.07 4.01
CA SER A 159 -4.50 0.86 4.27
C SER A 159 -4.93 0.22 2.95
N SER A 160 -5.00 -1.11 2.94
CA SER A 160 -5.42 -1.93 1.81
C SER A 160 -6.39 -3.02 2.25
N GLY A 161 -7.31 -3.39 1.38
CA GLY A 161 -8.17 -4.56 1.54
C GLY A 161 -7.42 -5.89 1.41
N PRO A 162 -8.07 -7.02 1.75
CA PRO A 162 -7.44 -8.35 1.71
C PRO A 162 -7.01 -8.79 0.30
N GLU A 163 -7.64 -8.22 -0.73
CA GLU A 163 -7.34 -8.45 -2.14
C GLU A 163 -6.29 -7.47 -2.71
N GLY A 164 -5.78 -6.54 -1.89
CA GLY A 164 -4.65 -5.67 -2.23
C GLY A 164 -5.06 -4.25 -2.65
N ASP A 165 -4.46 -3.77 -3.75
CA ASP A 165 -4.37 -2.33 -4.08
C ASP A 165 -5.62 -1.73 -4.75
N ASP A 166 -6.66 -2.52 -4.98
CA ASP A 166 -7.93 -2.01 -5.52
C ASP A 166 -8.81 -1.36 -4.44
N GLU A 167 -8.65 -1.77 -3.18
CA GLU A 167 -9.31 -1.15 -2.03
C GLU A 167 -8.25 -0.50 -1.14
N TRP A 168 -7.90 0.77 -1.41
CA TRP A 168 -6.89 1.49 -0.64
C TRP A 168 -7.41 2.77 0.01
N SER A 169 -6.81 3.19 1.11
CA SER A 169 -7.09 4.49 1.75
C SER A 169 -5.87 5.07 2.47
N THR A 170 -5.68 6.38 2.32
CA THR A 170 -4.65 7.21 2.98
C THR A 170 -5.19 7.95 4.20
N ASN A 171 -6.50 8.12 4.28
CA ASN A 171 -7.20 8.53 5.48
C ASN A 171 -7.45 7.24 6.26
N GLY A 172 -6.90 7.14 7.48
CA GLY A 172 -6.99 5.94 8.33
C GLY A 172 -8.38 5.31 8.30
N VAL A 173 -8.45 3.98 8.44
CA VAL A 173 -9.65 3.22 8.10
C VAL A 173 -10.85 3.65 8.93
N SER A 174 -11.97 3.99 8.27
CA SER A 174 -13.23 4.39 8.92
C SER A 174 -14.17 3.21 9.23
N ASP A 175 -13.73 1.98 8.95
CA ASP A 175 -14.49 0.78 9.25
C ASP A 175 -14.24 0.33 10.70
N SER A 176 -15.33 0.18 11.45
CA SER A 176 -15.39 -0.36 12.81
C SER A 176 -14.72 -1.73 13.01
N SER A 177 -14.46 -2.47 11.91
CA SER A 177 -13.78 -3.77 11.94
C SER A 177 -12.24 -3.67 11.97
N SER A 178 -11.67 -2.48 11.74
CA SER A 178 -10.22 -2.31 11.51
C SER A 178 -9.41 -2.44 12.80
N ILE A 179 -8.41 -3.32 12.81
CA ILE A 179 -7.55 -3.53 13.99
C ILE A 179 -6.46 -2.46 14.01
N ILE A 180 -5.64 -2.39 12.96
CA ILE A 180 -4.63 -1.34 12.79
C ILE A 180 -5.22 -0.19 11.96
N THR A 181 -5.22 1.01 12.51
CA THR A 181 -5.80 2.20 11.84
C THR A 181 -4.77 3.17 11.32
N ALA A 182 -3.57 3.18 11.88
CA ALA A 182 -2.45 3.99 11.41
C ALA A 182 -1.11 3.37 11.77
N VAL A 183 -0.11 3.64 10.93
CA VAL A 183 1.30 3.40 11.24
C VAL A 183 2.08 4.65 10.90
N HIS A 184 2.93 5.10 11.80
CA HIS A 184 3.83 6.23 11.59
C HIS A 184 5.21 5.99 12.21
N ASP A 185 6.16 6.83 11.85
CA ASP A 185 7.53 6.76 12.38
C ASP A 185 8.03 8.14 12.79
N ASN A 186 9.11 8.16 13.56
CA ASN A 186 9.77 9.38 14.02
C ASN A 186 10.80 9.94 13.02
N LEU A 187 10.72 9.57 11.73
CA LEU A 187 11.67 10.06 10.73
C LEU A 187 11.26 11.46 10.26
N HIS A 188 11.99 12.47 10.75
CA HIS A 188 11.71 13.89 10.48
C HIS A 188 12.11 14.36 9.07
N ASN A 189 13.00 13.60 8.42
CA ASN A 189 13.39 13.82 7.03
C ASN A 189 13.64 12.45 6.41
N PRO A 190 12.58 11.69 6.10
CA PRO A 190 12.78 10.42 5.46
C PRO A 190 13.40 10.75 4.10
N GLN A 191 14.58 10.21 3.80
CA GLN A 191 15.25 10.34 2.49
C GLN A 191 14.39 9.82 1.31
N SER A 192 13.15 9.42 1.58
CA SER A 192 12.23 8.70 0.73
C SER A 192 10.78 8.91 1.19
N ASN A 193 9.84 8.96 0.24
CA ASN A 193 8.41 9.07 0.51
C ASN A 193 7.74 7.70 0.77
N PHE A 194 8.46 6.69 1.27
CA PHE A 194 7.90 5.34 1.46
C PHE A 194 6.80 5.32 2.52
N TYR A 195 5.70 4.62 2.28
CA TYR A 195 4.64 4.40 3.26
C TYR A 195 4.71 2.98 3.86
N TYR A 196 4.14 2.81 5.05
CA TYR A 196 3.78 1.49 5.58
C TYR A 196 2.44 1.04 5.01
N ARG A 197 2.36 -0.16 4.44
CA ARG A 197 1.04 -0.70 4.05
C ARG A 197 0.39 -1.42 5.22
N ILE A 198 -0.86 -1.11 5.52
CA ILE A 198 -1.69 -1.89 6.44
C ILE A 198 -2.58 -2.78 5.58
N LEU A 199 -2.21 -4.05 5.42
CA LEU A 199 -2.96 -5.03 4.65
C LEU A 199 -3.93 -5.79 5.56
N ARG A 200 -5.22 -5.47 5.46
CA ARG A 200 -6.25 -6.04 6.34
C ARG A 200 -6.45 -7.52 6.08
N GLY A 201 -6.41 -8.32 7.15
CA GLY A 201 -6.41 -9.78 7.05
C GLY A 201 -5.34 -10.34 6.11
N GLY A 202 -4.24 -9.60 5.94
CA GLY A 202 -3.24 -9.82 4.91
C GLY A 202 -2.23 -10.90 5.20
N MET A 203 -2.13 -11.37 6.44
CA MET A 203 -1.14 -12.38 6.82
C MET A 203 -1.55 -13.76 6.28
N ARG A 204 -0.74 -14.32 5.38
CA ARG A 204 -0.96 -15.62 4.73
C ARG A 204 0.35 -16.11 4.10
N GLU A 205 0.38 -17.35 3.62
CA GLU A 205 1.47 -17.82 2.76
C GLU A 205 1.65 -16.89 1.57
N ASP A 206 2.89 -16.73 1.12
CA ASP A 206 3.31 -15.87 0.02
C ASP A 206 2.94 -14.38 0.22
N ALA A 207 2.57 -13.96 1.44
CA ALA A 207 2.25 -12.56 1.73
C ALA A 207 3.53 -11.72 1.72
N ARG A 208 3.58 -10.67 0.91
CA ARG A 208 4.73 -9.76 0.89
C ARG A 208 4.99 -9.18 2.28
N ALA A 209 6.23 -9.28 2.73
CA ALA A 209 6.70 -8.73 4.00
C ALA A 209 6.99 -7.24 3.92
N PHE A 210 7.46 -6.77 2.76
CA PHE A 210 7.90 -5.39 2.58
C PHE A 210 7.29 -4.74 1.35
N ILE A 211 7.17 -3.42 1.42
CA ILE A 211 6.88 -2.55 0.29
C ILE A 211 8.11 -2.46 -0.62
N ALA A 212 7.90 -2.46 -1.94
CA ALA A 212 8.92 -2.31 -2.97
C ALA A 212 10.05 -3.36 -2.99
N LYS A 213 9.90 -4.47 -2.25
CA LYS A 213 10.80 -5.63 -2.28
C LYS A 213 10.00 -6.92 -2.33
N ARG A 214 10.53 -7.90 -3.04
CA ARG A 214 9.95 -9.25 -3.13
C ARG A 214 10.53 -10.12 -2.03
N HIS A 215 9.98 -9.98 -0.84
CA HIS A 215 10.18 -10.90 0.28
C HIS A 215 8.81 -11.31 0.78
N GLU A 216 8.61 -12.60 1.04
CA GLU A 216 7.30 -13.16 1.35
C GLU A 216 7.37 -13.96 2.65
N TRP A 217 6.32 -13.86 3.45
CA TRP A 217 6.14 -14.65 4.67
C TRP A 217 5.59 -16.03 4.30
N ASN A 218 6.24 -17.07 4.82
CA ASN A 218 5.83 -18.45 4.61
C ASN A 218 6.05 -19.29 5.87
N GLY A 219 5.37 -20.43 5.98
CA GLY A 219 5.73 -21.47 6.94
C GLY A 219 7.13 -22.02 6.65
N LEU A 220 7.91 -22.36 7.68
CA LEU A 220 9.24 -22.97 7.51
C LEU A 220 9.21 -24.41 7.00
N ASN A 221 8.04 -25.06 7.04
CA ASN A 221 7.82 -26.43 6.60
C ASN A 221 6.41 -26.57 6.01
N GLU A 222 6.07 -27.76 5.54
CA GLU A 222 4.81 -28.07 4.86
C GLU A 222 3.55 -27.80 5.69
N ASN A 223 3.66 -27.64 7.03
CA ASN A 223 2.52 -27.30 7.88
C ASN A 223 2.06 -25.85 7.69
N GLY A 224 2.89 -24.99 7.09
CA GLY A 224 2.56 -23.60 6.87
C GLY A 224 2.68 -22.69 8.10
N LEU A 225 2.16 -21.48 7.93
CA LEU A 225 2.00 -20.47 8.95
C LEU A 225 0.99 -20.95 9.99
N PRO A 226 1.16 -20.59 11.27
CA PRO A 226 0.20 -20.97 12.29
C PRO A 226 -1.19 -20.38 12.03
N ASP A 227 -2.25 -21.17 12.23
CA ASP A 227 -3.64 -20.74 12.04
C ASP A 227 -4.01 -19.48 12.83
N TRP A 228 -3.40 -19.29 14.00
CA TRP A 228 -3.65 -18.12 14.84
C TRP A 228 -3.02 -16.82 14.30
N LEU A 229 -2.12 -16.92 13.33
CA LEU A 229 -1.44 -15.81 12.68
C LEU A 229 -2.03 -15.52 11.28
N VAL A 230 -2.49 -16.56 10.59
CA VAL A 230 -3.17 -16.43 9.29
C VAL A 230 -4.43 -15.57 9.44
N GLY A 231 -4.62 -14.62 8.53
CA GLY A 231 -5.73 -13.67 8.55
C GLY A 231 -5.56 -12.52 9.54
N ALA A 232 -4.41 -12.38 10.21
CA ALA A 232 -4.08 -11.16 10.93
C ALA A 232 -3.90 -9.98 9.96
N ASP A 233 -4.17 -8.76 10.43
CA ASP A 233 -3.74 -7.54 9.75
C ASP A 233 -2.20 -7.57 9.67
N LEU A 234 -1.66 -7.28 8.49
CA LEU A 234 -0.22 -7.30 8.24
C LEU A 234 0.26 -5.88 7.92
N VAL A 235 1.26 -5.39 8.65
CA VAL A 235 1.98 -4.18 8.24
C VAL A 235 3.15 -4.59 7.36
N GLN A 236 3.14 -4.12 6.12
CA GLN A 236 4.29 -4.21 5.23
C GLN A 236 5.16 -2.98 5.47
N THR A 237 6.30 -3.18 6.11
CA THR A 237 7.29 -2.12 6.27
C THR A 237 8.02 -1.86 4.96
N PHE A 238 8.76 -0.78 4.85
CA PHE A 238 9.67 -0.58 3.73
C PHE A 238 11.11 -0.89 4.16
N PRO A 239 12.03 -1.15 3.23
CA PRO A 239 13.44 -1.32 3.56
C PRO A 239 13.94 -0.04 4.23
N ALA A 240 14.19 -0.09 5.54
CA ALA A 240 15.02 0.91 6.17
C ALA A 240 16.43 0.71 5.60
N GLY A 241 16.97 1.73 4.95
CA GLY A 241 18.37 1.75 4.49
C GLY A 241 19.35 1.73 5.68
N ASP A 242 20.32 2.66 5.70
CA ASP A 242 21.34 2.70 6.75
C ASP A 242 20.75 2.60 8.16
N ARG A 243 21.41 1.77 8.98
CA ARG A 243 21.13 1.42 10.38
C ARG A 243 20.28 2.47 11.11
N LYS A 244 18.97 2.29 11.14
CA LYS A 244 18.08 3.21 11.85
C LYS A 244 18.00 2.87 13.32
N THR A 245 19.10 3.06 14.02
CA THR A 245 19.23 2.83 15.47
C THR A 245 18.30 3.71 16.31
N SER A 246 17.75 4.78 15.71
CA SER A 246 16.77 5.68 16.33
C SER A 246 15.34 5.51 15.80
N LEU A 247 15.08 4.58 14.89
CA LEU A 247 13.74 4.35 14.35
C LEU A 247 12.80 3.92 15.47
N GLN A 248 11.69 4.64 15.58
CA GLN A 248 10.53 4.22 16.34
C GLN A 248 9.35 4.14 15.37
N ILE A 249 8.64 3.02 15.40
CA ILE A 249 7.40 2.81 14.66
C ILE A 249 6.26 2.83 15.65
N THR A 250 5.30 3.72 15.47
CA THR A 250 4.07 3.73 16.25
C THR A 250 2.97 3.04 15.46
N VAL A 251 2.37 2.01 16.06
CA VAL A 251 1.21 1.30 15.52
C VAL A 251 -0.03 1.69 16.32
N THR A 252 -1.00 2.31 15.66
CA THR A 252 -2.28 2.68 16.28
C THR A 252 -3.29 1.56 16.09
N THR A 253 -3.86 1.09 17.20
CA THR A 253 -4.89 0.05 17.23
C THR A 253 -6.22 0.62 17.70
N ALA A 254 -7.33 0.17 17.11
CA ALA A 254 -8.67 0.68 17.45
C ALA A 254 -9.44 -0.18 18.46
N MET A 255 -8.89 -1.32 18.89
CA MET A 255 -9.58 -2.28 19.76
C MET A 255 -8.58 -3.15 20.55
N PRO A 256 -9.06 -3.95 21.52
CA PRO A 256 -8.22 -4.95 22.17
C PRO A 256 -7.58 -5.90 21.14
N THR A 257 -6.26 -5.99 21.16
CA THR A 257 -5.45 -6.52 20.06
C THR A 257 -4.32 -7.40 20.57
N GLU A 258 -4.09 -8.55 19.93
CA GLU A 258 -2.84 -9.28 20.08
C GLU A 258 -1.89 -8.78 18.99
N LEU A 259 -0.83 -8.09 19.40
CA LEU A 259 0.16 -7.52 18.50
C LEU A 259 1.35 -8.48 18.38
N TYR A 260 1.74 -8.75 17.14
CA TYR A 260 2.86 -9.60 16.81
C TYR A 260 4.00 -8.81 16.21
N VAL A 261 5.22 -9.13 16.64
CA VAL A 261 6.46 -8.64 16.05
C VAL A 261 7.27 -9.84 15.58
N ILE A 262 7.68 -9.81 14.31
CA ILE A 262 8.32 -10.94 13.62
C ILE A 262 9.75 -10.54 13.28
N VAL A 263 10.73 -11.02 14.06
CA VAL A 263 12.16 -10.60 13.98
C VAL A 263 13.07 -11.73 13.52
N ASP A 264 14.15 -11.39 12.81
CA ASP A 264 15.16 -12.38 12.39
C ASP A 264 15.71 -13.15 13.61
N SER A 265 15.49 -14.47 13.65
CA SER A 265 15.88 -15.28 14.81
C SER A 265 17.34 -15.71 14.80
N ARG A 266 18.12 -15.29 13.80
CA ARG A 266 19.55 -15.60 13.68
C ARG A 266 20.43 -14.57 14.39
N VAL A 267 19.83 -13.53 14.98
CA VAL A 267 20.47 -12.48 15.76
C VAL A 267 19.74 -12.31 17.09
N PRO A 268 20.39 -11.80 18.15
CA PRO A 268 19.71 -11.55 19.42
C PRO A 268 18.54 -10.57 19.27
N PRO A 269 17.41 -10.79 19.99
CA PRO A 269 16.29 -9.86 19.95
C PRO A 269 16.67 -8.51 20.59
N PRO A 270 16.09 -7.38 20.14
CA PRO A 270 16.23 -6.10 20.81
C PRO A 270 15.72 -6.14 22.25
N ALA A 271 16.32 -5.36 23.16
CA ALA A 271 15.91 -5.31 24.56
C ALA A 271 14.43 -4.93 24.73
N TRP A 272 13.97 -3.89 24.02
CA TRP A 272 12.57 -3.45 24.04
C TRP A 272 11.59 -4.58 23.68
N LEU A 273 11.98 -5.48 22.77
CA LEU A 273 11.15 -6.60 22.38
C LEU A 273 11.08 -7.65 23.49
N ALA A 274 12.23 -8.01 24.06
CA ALA A 274 12.30 -9.01 25.12
C ALA A 274 11.69 -8.53 26.45
N GLU A 275 11.64 -7.22 26.68
CA GLU A 275 11.03 -6.61 27.88
C GLU A 275 9.50 -6.52 27.78
N GLU A 276 8.96 -6.28 26.57
CA GLU A 276 7.54 -5.97 26.39
C GLU A 276 6.74 -7.08 25.70
N PHE A 277 7.39 -8.05 25.04
CA PHE A 277 6.74 -9.12 24.29
C PHE A 277 7.16 -10.50 24.81
N GLU A 278 6.26 -11.48 24.65
CA GLU A 278 6.51 -12.89 24.91
C GLU A 278 6.97 -13.58 23.62
N ASP A 279 8.09 -14.32 23.67
CA ASP A 279 8.48 -15.21 22.58
C ASP A 279 7.51 -16.40 22.51
N THR A 280 6.82 -16.56 21.39
CA THR A 280 5.86 -17.66 21.21
C THR A 280 6.53 -19.04 21.10
N GLY A 281 7.84 -19.08 20.89
CA GLY A 281 8.58 -20.29 20.52
C GLY A 281 8.41 -20.70 19.06
N VAL A 282 7.53 -20.03 18.30
CA VAL A 282 7.27 -20.32 16.89
C VAL A 282 8.20 -19.52 15.99
N ARG A 283 8.68 -20.17 14.92
CA ARG A 283 9.47 -19.55 13.85
C ARG A 283 8.75 -19.70 12.51
N ILE A 284 8.72 -18.61 11.74
CA ILE A 284 8.22 -18.59 10.36
C ILE A 284 9.36 -18.20 9.41
N GLY A 285 9.16 -18.41 8.11
CA GLY A 285 10.14 -18.14 7.07
C GLY A 285 9.90 -16.78 6.42
N LEU A 286 10.98 -16.04 6.18
CA LEU A 286 11.02 -14.97 5.21
C LEU A 286 11.75 -15.45 3.96
N GLU A 287 11.09 -15.48 2.81
CA GLU A 287 11.72 -15.90 1.56
C GLU A 287 12.77 -14.87 1.11
N ASN A 288 13.98 -15.38 0.88
CA ASN A 288 15.12 -14.60 0.48
C ASN A 288 15.25 -14.55 -1.06
N ALA A 289 14.43 -13.74 -1.71
CA ALA A 289 14.48 -13.54 -3.16
C ALA A 289 15.16 -12.21 -3.54
N PRO A 290 16.26 -12.20 -4.34
CA PRO A 290 17.27 -13.25 -4.53
C PRO A 290 18.64 -12.79 -3.97
N LEU A 291 19.29 -13.61 -3.13
CA LEU A 291 20.76 -13.62 -3.12
C LEU A 291 21.21 -14.50 -4.29
N PRO A 292 21.93 -13.95 -5.30
CA PRO A 292 22.42 -14.71 -6.46
C PRO A 292 23.27 -15.94 -6.10
N ASP A 293 23.82 -15.99 -4.89
CA ASP A 293 24.83 -16.97 -4.49
C ASP A 293 24.30 -18.20 -3.77
N SER A 294 22.99 -18.29 -3.48
CA SER A 294 22.44 -19.43 -2.72
C SER A 294 22.16 -20.67 -3.56
N GLY A 295 21.97 -20.54 -4.87
CA GLY A 295 21.63 -21.66 -5.77
C GLY A 295 20.26 -22.32 -5.52
N ILE A 296 19.44 -21.77 -4.62
CA ILE A 296 18.11 -22.30 -4.29
C ILE A 296 17.05 -21.55 -5.13
N PRO A 297 16.20 -22.25 -5.91
CA PRO A 297 15.11 -21.62 -6.65
C PRO A 297 14.10 -20.95 -5.72
N ILE A 298 13.64 -19.75 -6.09
CA ILE A 298 12.43 -19.12 -5.54
C ILE A 298 11.26 -20.08 -5.82
N LYS A 299 10.50 -20.42 -4.78
CA LYS A 299 9.36 -21.35 -4.90
C LYS A 299 8.24 -20.90 -3.96
N SER A 300 7.04 -20.80 -4.49
CA SER A 300 5.85 -20.42 -3.73
C SER A 300 5.38 -21.52 -2.79
N GLY A 301 4.76 -21.10 -1.69
CA GLY A 301 4.09 -21.95 -0.72
C GLY A 301 4.97 -22.42 0.45
N PRO A 302 4.34 -23.05 1.44
CA PRO A 302 4.94 -23.36 2.74
C PRO A 302 6.12 -24.35 2.62
N GLY A 303 7.18 -24.10 3.37
CA GLY A 303 8.37 -24.95 3.42
C GLY A 303 9.21 -24.97 2.15
N ASN A 304 8.87 -24.15 1.15
CA ASN A 304 9.60 -24.07 -0.11
C ASN A 304 10.49 -22.82 -0.18
N GLY A 305 11.59 -22.92 -0.93
CA GLY A 305 12.49 -21.80 -1.19
C GLY A 305 13.58 -21.60 -0.14
N ASN A 306 14.24 -20.45 -0.19
CA ASN A 306 15.31 -20.05 0.73
C ASN A 306 14.72 -19.24 1.88
N LEU A 307 14.30 -19.91 2.95
CA LEU A 307 13.59 -19.29 4.06
C LEU A 307 14.55 -18.93 5.21
N ALA A 308 14.71 -17.64 5.47
CA ALA A 308 15.35 -17.17 6.69
C ALA A 308 14.38 -17.32 7.87
N PRO A 309 14.79 -17.88 9.02
CA PRO A 309 13.90 -18.07 10.16
C PRO A 309 13.71 -16.75 10.92
N PHE A 310 12.45 -16.43 11.21
CA PHE A 310 12.02 -15.28 11.99
C PHE A 310 11.19 -15.73 13.20
N ALA A 311 11.52 -15.19 14.36
CA ALA A 311 10.83 -15.39 15.62
C ALA A 311 9.55 -14.56 15.69
N VAL A 312 8.44 -15.21 16.01
CA VAL A 312 7.17 -14.53 16.29
C VAL A 312 7.08 -14.25 17.79
N TRP A 313 7.02 -12.97 18.12
CA TRP A 313 6.81 -12.46 19.47
C TRP A 313 5.42 -11.85 19.56
N LYS A 314 4.77 -11.94 20.72
CA LYS A 314 3.40 -11.45 20.92
C LYS A 314 3.27 -10.56 22.15
N ARG A 315 2.34 -9.63 22.11
CA ARG A 315 1.93 -8.80 23.24
C ARG A 315 0.43 -8.55 23.20
N SER A 316 -0.25 -8.87 24.30
CA SER A 316 -1.68 -8.58 24.46
C SER A 316 -1.89 -7.13 24.85
N LEU A 317 -2.70 -6.43 24.06
CA LEU A 317 -3.07 -5.03 24.24
C LEU A 317 -4.55 -4.99 24.62
N PRO A 318 -4.90 -4.83 25.92
CA PRO A 318 -6.28 -4.89 26.38
C PRO A 318 -7.12 -3.70 25.95
N GLU A 319 -6.50 -2.62 25.47
CA GLU A 319 -7.14 -1.37 25.08
C GLU A 319 -6.61 -0.89 23.72
N ALA A 320 -7.46 -0.11 23.03
CA ALA A 320 -7.07 0.64 21.84
C ALA A 320 -6.01 1.71 22.19
N GLY A 321 -5.13 2.03 21.26
CA GLY A 321 -4.14 3.08 21.48
C GLY A 321 -2.92 2.97 20.57
N ASP A 322 -1.96 3.84 20.86
CA ASP A 322 -0.69 3.95 20.16
C ASP A 322 0.37 3.07 20.85
N HIS A 323 1.04 2.25 20.04
CA HIS A 323 2.02 1.28 20.50
C HIS A 323 3.36 1.54 19.82
N VAL A 324 4.34 2.00 20.60
CA VAL A 324 5.68 2.32 20.08
C VAL A 324 6.52 1.05 20.05
N LEU A 325 7.08 0.77 18.88
CA LEU A 325 8.04 -0.30 18.62
C LEU A 325 9.41 0.32 18.36
N GLY A 326 10.44 -0.25 18.98
CA GLY A 326 11.80 0.22 18.85
C GLY A 326 12.45 -0.14 17.50
N PRO A 327 13.76 0.15 17.37
CA PRO A 327 14.51 -0.12 16.15
C PRO A 327 14.64 -1.63 15.90
N PRO A 328 14.84 -2.04 14.61
CA PRO A 328 15.04 -3.44 14.26
C PRO A 328 16.32 -4.03 14.88
N PRO A 329 16.42 -5.37 14.99
CA PRO A 329 17.62 -6.03 15.50
C PRO A 329 18.87 -5.63 14.71
N LEU A 330 19.94 -5.31 15.44
CA LEU A 330 21.24 -5.04 14.85
C LEU A 330 22.00 -6.37 14.70
N GLY A 331 22.05 -6.88 13.47
CA GLY A 331 22.93 -7.98 13.10
C GLY A 331 24.39 -7.56 12.91
N PRO A 332 25.30 -8.53 12.73
CA PRO A 332 26.67 -8.24 12.33
C PRO A 332 26.72 -7.59 10.93
N GLU A 333 27.80 -6.87 10.63
CA GLU A 333 27.96 -6.06 9.40
C GLU A 333 27.88 -6.86 8.10
N ASP A 334 28.16 -8.14 8.16
CA ASP A 334 28.17 -9.07 7.03
C ASP A 334 26.77 -9.64 6.70
N ARG A 335 25.73 -9.25 7.44
CA ARG A 335 24.36 -9.74 7.23
C ARG A 335 23.39 -8.63 6.81
N PRO A 336 22.37 -8.98 6.01
CA PRO A 336 21.27 -8.06 5.73
C PRO A 336 20.56 -7.66 7.03
N HIS A 337 20.45 -6.35 7.24
CA HIS A 337 19.67 -5.77 8.32
C HIS A 337 18.19 -5.72 7.93
N TRP A 338 17.46 -6.80 8.22
CA TRP A 338 16.03 -6.88 7.93
C TRP A 338 15.21 -5.99 8.85
N MET A 339 14.18 -5.37 8.29
CA MET A 339 13.06 -4.88 9.10
C MET A 339 12.29 -6.07 9.68
N TYR A 340 11.69 -5.87 10.85
CA TYR A 340 10.75 -6.84 11.41
C TYR A 340 9.38 -6.75 10.73
N GLY A 341 8.67 -7.87 10.69
CA GLY A 341 7.24 -7.88 10.37
C GLY A 341 6.41 -7.42 11.56
N ILE A 342 5.25 -6.82 11.30
CA ILE A 342 4.26 -6.50 12.33
C ILE A 342 2.93 -7.08 11.87
N ALA A 343 2.26 -7.81 12.74
CA ALA A 343 0.91 -8.29 12.48
C ALA A 343 0.01 -8.07 13.69
N ALA A 344 -1.29 -7.98 13.49
CA ALA A 344 -2.25 -7.77 14.57
C ALA A 344 -3.52 -8.55 14.35
N ARG A 345 -4.03 -9.16 15.42
CA ARG A 345 -5.35 -9.79 15.44
C ARG A 345 -6.17 -9.20 16.58
N LYS A 346 -7.50 -9.28 16.45
CA LYS A 346 -8.38 -9.03 17.58
C LYS A 346 -8.15 -10.08 18.68
N LEU A 347 -8.14 -9.64 19.94
CA LEU A 347 -8.09 -10.51 21.12
C LEU A 347 -9.36 -11.36 21.27
#